data_AF-A0A9P9X1Z3-F1
#
_entry.id   AF-A0A9P9X1Z3-F1
#
_cell.length_a   1.000
_cell.length_b   1.000
_cell.length_c   1.000
_cell.angle_alpha   90.00
_cell.angle_beta   90.00
_cell.angle_gamma   90.00
#
_symmetry.space_group_name_H-M   'P 1'
#
loop_
_entity.id
_entity.type
_entity.pdbx_description
1 polymer ?
#
loop_
_entity_poly.entity_id
_entity_poly.type
_entity_poly.pdbx_seq_one_letter_code
_entity_poly.pdbx_strand_id
1 'polypeptide(L)'
;MEARRTDRSKGRQAESLKLRSTVKTWSHKQTHHVWQTNWETETRGRTSFRLTPKPTKKVLGLHEGLSKRQSALLVQMRTEKIGLQDFLFNRRVPGITNANCPCREGRQTVSHILLRCRRFRQLRRQAFGTLPGRHNLRVILNKRKAAARAIRFIEQTEILGQHGIESHTRLS
;
A
#
# COMPACT_ATOMS: atom_id res chain seq x y z
N MET A 1 -13.06 -0.35 -52.61
CA MET A 1 -12.21 0.86 -52.52
C MET A 1 -11.53 1.03 -51.14
N GLU A 2 -11.44 -0.01 -50.28
CA GLU A 2 -10.83 0.10 -48.93
C GLU A 2 -9.33 -0.21 -48.82
N ALA A 3 -8.72 -0.90 -49.78
CA ALA A 3 -7.34 -1.40 -49.64
C ALA A 3 -6.24 -0.32 -49.66
N ARG A 4 -6.49 0.87 -50.21
CA ARG A 4 -5.47 1.96 -50.28
C ARG A 4 -5.34 2.80 -49.01
N ARG A 5 -6.33 2.76 -48.10
CA ARG A 5 -6.31 3.58 -46.87
C ARG A 5 -5.47 2.95 -45.76
N THR A 6 -5.43 1.62 -45.68
CA THR A 6 -4.69 0.86 -44.66
C THR A 6 -3.19 0.81 -44.93
N ASP A 7 -2.79 0.78 -46.20
CA ASP A 7 -1.37 0.81 -46.62
C ASP A 7 -0.71 2.17 -46.32
N ARG A 8 -1.43 3.26 -46.59
CA ARG A 8 -0.99 4.64 -46.28
C ARG A 8 -0.87 4.90 -44.77
N SER A 9 -1.69 4.26 -43.94
CA SER A 9 -1.59 4.38 -42.48
C SER A 9 -0.40 3.61 -41.91
N LYS A 10 -0.10 2.42 -42.47
CA LYS A 10 1.10 1.64 -42.11
C LYS A 10 2.39 2.37 -42.52
N GLY A 11 2.43 2.95 -43.72
CA GLY A 11 3.57 3.76 -44.20
C GLY A 11 3.83 5.01 -43.34
N ARG A 12 2.78 5.73 -42.95
CA ARG A 12 2.90 6.88 -42.02
C ARG A 12 3.34 6.47 -40.61
N GLN A 13 2.91 5.32 -40.10
CA GLN A 13 3.39 4.79 -38.82
C GLN A 13 4.87 4.44 -38.87
N ALA A 14 5.34 3.81 -39.96
CA ALA A 14 6.74 3.47 -40.17
C ALA A 14 7.63 4.71 -40.32
N GLU A 15 7.16 5.74 -41.02
CA GLU A 15 7.90 7.00 -41.21
C GLU A 15 7.92 7.88 -39.94
N SER A 16 6.82 7.89 -39.18
CA SER A 16 6.74 8.56 -37.88
C SER A 16 7.73 7.97 -36.87
N LEU A 17 7.95 6.65 -36.89
CA LEU A 17 8.93 5.93 -36.05
C LEU A 17 10.39 6.23 -36.39
N LYS A 18 10.70 6.97 -37.47
CA LYS A 18 12.07 7.41 -37.77
C LYS A 18 12.55 8.53 -36.83
N LEU A 19 11.63 9.30 -36.23
CA LEU A 19 11.96 10.39 -35.33
C LEU A 19 12.21 9.86 -33.91
N ARG A 20 13.34 10.24 -33.29
CA ARG A 20 13.71 9.81 -31.92
C ARG A 20 12.60 10.07 -30.89
N SER A 21 11.86 11.17 -31.02
CA SER A 21 10.73 11.50 -30.15
C SER A 21 9.57 10.50 -30.27
N THR A 22 9.23 10.07 -31.48
CA THR A 22 8.19 9.06 -31.71
C THR A 22 8.58 7.71 -31.12
N VAL A 23 9.83 7.28 -31.32
CA VAL A 23 10.34 6.04 -30.71
C VAL A 23 10.24 6.10 -29.19
N LYS A 24 10.67 7.22 -28.58
CA LYS A 24 10.55 7.42 -27.12
C LYS A 24 9.10 7.34 -26.64
N THR A 25 8.17 8.04 -27.29
CA THR A 25 6.74 8.02 -26.92
C THR A 25 6.12 6.64 -27.08
N TRP A 26 6.44 5.93 -28.17
CA TRP A 26 5.97 4.57 -28.40
C TRP A 26 6.52 3.59 -27.35
N SER A 27 7.83 3.61 -27.09
CA SER A 27 8.46 2.77 -26.06
C SER A 27 7.88 3.05 -24.68
N HIS A 28 7.66 4.33 -24.33
CA HIS A 28 7.01 4.70 -23.07
C HIS A 28 5.59 4.11 -22.98
N LYS A 29 4.80 4.24 -24.05
CA LYS A 29 3.43 3.69 -24.11
C LYS A 29 3.43 2.16 -23.97
N GLN A 30 4.33 1.47 -24.65
CA GLN A 30 4.44 0.01 -24.61
C GLN A 30 4.89 -0.47 -23.22
N THR A 31 5.93 0.13 -22.65
CA THR A 31 6.41 -0.18 -21.29
C THR A 31 5.31 0.04 -20.26
N HIS A 32 4.57 1.15 -20.35
CA HIS A 32 3.45 1.41 -19.45
C HIS A 32 2.33 0.38 -19.60
N HIS A 33 2.01 -0.03 -20.84
CA HIS A 33 1.00 -1.06 -21.09
C HIS A 33 1.41 -2.42 -20.49
N VAL A 34 2.65 -2.86 -20.73
CA VAL A 34 3.18 -4.12 -20.16
C VAL A 34 3.19 -4.05 -18.63
N TRP A 35 3.68 -2.94 -18.07
CA TRP A 35 3.68 -2.73 -16.61
C TRP A 35 2.26 -2.79 -16.03
N GLN A 36 1.29 -2.12 -16.65
CA GLN A 36 -0.09 -2.11 -16.16
C GLN A 36 -0.73 -3.50 -16.27
N THR A 37 -0.48 -4.22 -17.37
CA THR A 37 -0.94 -5.60 -17.55
C THR A 37 -0.39 -6.48 -16.44
N ASN A 38 0.92 -6.43 -16.19
CA ASN A 38 1.55 -7.17 -15.11
C ASN A 38 0.98 -6.79 -13.74
N TRP A 39 0.72 -5.51 -13.49
CA TRP A 39 0.13 -5.05 -12.23
C TRP A 39 -1.28 -5.60 -12.00
N GLU A 40 -2.08 -5.72 -13.07
CA GLU A 40 -3.44 -6.25 -13.01
C GLU A 40 -3.47 -7.77 -12.84
N THR A 41 -2.58 -8.51 -13.52
CA THR A 41 -2.57 -9.98 -13.55
C THR A 41 -1.70 -10.63 -12.47
N GLU A 42 -0.70 -9.93 -11.93
CA GLU A 42 0.24 -10.51 -10.96
C GLU A 42 -0.48 -10.89 -9.65
N THR A 43 -0.13 -12.09 -9.17
CA THR A 43 -0.64 -12.71 -7.94
C THR A 43 0.13 -12.24 -6.70
N ARG A 44 1.36 -11.76 -6.88
CA ARG A 44 2.14 -11.16 -5.80
C ARG A 44 1.71 -9.70 -5.56
N GLY A 45 1.74 -9.28 -4.29
CA GLY A 45 1.40 -7.89 -3.94
C GLY A 45 -0.09 -7.54 -4.01
N ARG A 46 -1.00 -8.54 -4.02
CA ARG A 46 -2.45 -8.29 -4.04
C ARG A 46 -2.96 -7.41 -2.92
N THR A 47 -2.31 -7.38 -1.76
CA THR A 47 -2.66 -6.43 -0.69
C THR A 47 -2.50 -4.99 -1.16
N SER A 48 -1.35 -4.64 -1.75
CA SER A 48 -1.11 -3.32 -2.31
C SER A 48 -2.10 -2.99 -3.43
N PHE A 49 -2.39 -3.95 -4.33
CA PHE A 49 -3.40 -3.76 -5.38
C PHE A 49 -4.79 -3.52 -4.81
N ARG A 50 -5.22 -4.28 -3.80
CA ARG A 50 -6.51 -4.10 -3.13
C ARG A 50 -6.64 -2.69 -2.55
N LEU A 51 -5.55 -2.04 -2.15
CA LEU A 51 -5.58 -0.63 -1.71
C LEU A 51 -5.46 0.36 -2.86
N THR A 52 -4.66 0.07 -3.88
CA THR A 52 -4.37 0.98 -4.98
C THR A 52 -4.33 0.22 -6.31
N PRO A 53 -5.50 -0.07 -6.92
CA PRO A 53 -5.56 -0.79 -8.20
C PRO A 53 -4.93 -0.01 -9.35
N LYS A 54 -4.96 1.33 -9.28
CA LYS A 54 -4.32 2.23 -10.24
C LYS A 54 -3.34 3.13 -9.50
N PRO A 55 -2.04 2.80 -9.46
CA PRO A 55 -1.02 3.62 -8.84
C PRO A 55 -0.95 4.98 -9.53
N THR A 56 -0.96 6.05 -8.77
CA THR A 56 -0.75 7.41 -9.27
C THR A 56 0.25 8.11 -8.36
N LYS A 57 0.84 9.21 -8.83
CA LYS A 57 1.75 10.04 -8.01
C LYS A 57 1.11 10.51 -6.70
N LYS A 58 -0.23 10.54 -6.60
CA LYS A 58 -0.97 10.88 -5.36
C LYS A 58 -0.64 9.97 -4.18
N VAL A 59 -0.20 8.73 -4.44
CA VAL A 59 0.23 7.79 -3.38
C VAL A 59 1.47 8.34 -2.65
N LEU A 60 2.36 9.04 -3.33
CA LEU A 60 3.54 9.65 -2.72
C LEU A 60 3.14 10.74 -1.71
N GLY A 61 2.07 11.48 -1.99
CA GLY A 61 1.51 12.49 -1.09
C GLY A 61 1.01 11.94 0.25
N LEU A 62 0.89 10.62 0.41
CA LEU A 62 0.60 10.00 1.70
C LEU A 62 1.77 10.10 2.68
N HIS A 63 2.99 10.26 2.17
CA HIS A 63 4.23 10.27 2.95
C HIS A 63 4.69 11.68 3.33
N GLU A 64 4.10 12.71 2.72
CA GLU A 64 4.45 14.09 3.01
C GLU A 64 4.19 14.46 4.48
N GLY A 65 5.21 14.98 5.15
CA GLY A 65 5.16 15.39 6.56
C GLY A 65 5.17 14.22 7.55
N LEU A 66 5.35 12.97 7.10
CA LEU A 66 5.61 11.83 7.98
C LEU A 66 7.12 11.72 8.26
N SER A 67 7.48 11.32 9.47
CA SER A 67 8.86 10.91 9.76
C SER A 67 9.23 9.65 8.97
N LYS A 68 10.53 9.32 8.86
CA LYS A 68 10.99 8.08 8.21
C LYS A 68 10.32 6.84 8.82
N ARG A 69 10.20 6.80 10.15
CA ARG A 69 9.54 5.72 10.88
C ARG A 69 8.05 5.61 10.54
N GLN A 70 7.33 6.73 10.56
CA GLN A 70 5.90 6.76 10.23
C GLN A 70 5.63 6.39 8.77
N SER A 71 6.50 6.85 7.86
CA SER A 71 6.46 6.50 6.44
C SER A 71 6.66 4.99 6.24
N ALA A 72 7.65 4.40 6.92
CA ALA A 72 7.89 2.96 6.90
C ALA A 72 6.70 2.18 7.46
N LEU A 73 6.15 2.62 8.60
CA LEU A 73 4.97 2.00 9.20
C LEU A 73 3.75 2.02 8.27
N LEU A 74 3.54 3.13 7.54
CA LEU A 74 2.50 3.21 6.53
C LEU A 74 2.72 2.22 5.38
N VAL A 75 3.97 2.08 4.88
CA VAL A 75 4.30 1.07 3.85
C VAL A 75 4.02 -0.35 4.37
N GLN A 76 4.44 -0.66 5.59
CA GLN A 76 4.22 -1.96 6.21
C GLN A 76 2.72 -2.27 6.36
N MET A 77 1.92 -1.31 6.84
CA MET A 77 0.47 -1.45 6.92
C MET A 77 -0.18 -1.66 5.53
N ARG A 78 0.24 -0.89 4.53
CA ARG A 78 -0.33 -0.96 3.17
C ARG A 78 0.02 -2.24 2.44
N THR A 79 1.19 -2.81 2.72
CA THR A 79 1.65 -4.05 2.11
C THR A 79 1.29 -5.29 2.93
N GLU A 80 0.75 -5.12 4.15
CA GLU A 80 0.60 -6.15 5.20
C GLU A 80 1.91 -6.88 5.53
N LYS A 81 3.07 -6.31 5.17
CA LYS A 81 4.40 -6.79 5.56
C LYS A 81 4.82 -6.11 6.86
N ILE A 82 4.18 -6.49 7.95
CA ILE A 82 4.29 -5.83 9.26
C ILE A 82 4.40 -6.90 10.35
N GLY A 83 5.00 -6.58 11.49
CA GLY A 83 5.21 -7.50 12.62
C GLY A 83 3.95 -7.90 13.39
N LEU A 84 2.84 -8.19 12.70
CA LEU A 84 1.62 -8.75 13.28
C LEU A 84 1.61 -10.29 13.11
N GLN A 85 0.89 -11.00 13.99
CA GLN A 85 0.89 -12.46 14.05
C GLN A 85 0.57 -13.11 12.70
N ASP A 86 -0.34 -12.55 11.91
CA ASP A 86 -0.69 -13.09 10.60
C ASP A 86 0.52 -13.18 9.66
N PHE A 87 1.26 -12.08 9.53
CA PHE A 87 2.43 -12.01 8.68
C PHE A 87 3.58 -12.86 9.23
N LEU A 88 3.84 -12.76 10.54
CA LEU A 88 4.92 -13.51 11.19
C LEU A 88 4.71 -15.03 11.10
N PHE A 89 3.48 -15.50 11.32
CA PHE A 89 3.11 -16.90 11.16
C PHE A 89 3.30 -17.37 9.71
N ASN A 90 2.83 -16.58 8.74
CA ASN A 90 2.98 -16.91 7.31
C ASN A 90 4.45 -16.93 6.87
N ARG A 91 5.34 -16.24 7.59
CA ARG A 91 6.81 -16.27 7.36
C ARG A 91 7.55 -17.32 8.18
N ARG A 92 6.83 -18.10 9.00
CA ARG A 92 7.40 -19.15 9.86
C ARG A 92 8.47 -18.61 10.80
N VAL A 93 8.24 -17.42 11.36
CA VAL A 93 9.14 -16.82 12.36
C VAL A 93 9.19 -17.73 13.60
N PRO A 94 10.39 -18.11 14.11
CA PRO A 94 10.51 -18.92 15.31
C PRO A 94 9.75 -18.33 16.50
N GLY A 95 9.10 -19.20 17.29
CA GLY A 95 8.27 -18.79 18.43
C GLY A 95 6.84 -18.34 18.08
N ILE A 96 6.51 -18.15 16.79
CA ILE A 96 5.15 -17.78 16.36
C ILE A 96 4.40 -19.02 15.89
N THR A 97 3.56 -19.57 16.78
CA THR A 97 2.86 -20.84 16.55
C THR A 97 1.50 -20.71 15.89
N ASN A 98 0.91 -19.51 15.87
CA ASN A 98 -0.39 -19.26 15.23
C ASN A 98 -0.53 -17.82 14.74
N ALA A 99 -1.42 -17.62 13.75
CA ALA A 99 -1.73 -16.31 13.17
C ALA A 99 -2.77 -15.50 13.94
N ASN A 100 -3.33 -16.04 15.02
CA ASN A 100 -4.53 -15.49 15.64
C ASN A 100 -4.21 -14.27 16.50
N CYS A 101 -5.14 -13.31 16.50
CA CYS A 101 -5.08 -12.21 17.44
C CYS A 101 -5.44 -12.73 18.83
N PRO A 102 -4.77 -12.27 19.91
CA PRO A 102 -5.15 -12.63 21.28
C PRO A 102 -6.57 -12.22 21.67
N CYS A 103 -7.22 -11.36 20.88
CA CYS A 103 -8.64 -11.05 21.05
C CYS A 103 -9.58 -12.23 20.70
N ARG A 104 -9.08 -13.29 20.05
CA ARG A 104 -9.80 -14.52 19.64
C ARG A 104 -10.89 -14.34 18.57
N GLU A 105 -10.91 -13.23 17.85
CA GLU A 105 -11.90 -12.96 16.78
C GLU A 105 -11.38 -13.27 15.36
N GLY A 106 -10.21 -13.93 15.27
CA GLY A 106 -9.58 -14.33 14.01
C GLY A 106 -8.11 -13.91 13.90
N ARG A 107 -7.59 -13.90 12.66
CA ARG A 107 -6.19 -13.64 12.35
C ARG A 107 -5.81 -12.17 12.62
N GLN A 108 -4.62 -11.94 13.18
CA GLN A 108 -4.12 -10.60 13.50
C GLN A 108 -3.58 -9.89 12.25
N THR A 109 -4.49 -9.40 11.42
CA THR A 109 -4.17 -8.61 10.22
C THR A 109 -4.28 -7.10 10.49
N VAL A 110 -3.72 -6.28 9.60
CA VAL A 110 -3.91 -4.81 9.64
C VAL A 110 -5.41 -4.45 9.60
N SER A 111 -6.16 -5.12 8.73
CA SER A 111 -7.63 -4.98 8.66
C SER A 111 -8.32 -5.30 9.99
N HIS A 112 -7.94 -6.41 10.64
CA HIS A 112 -8.49 -6.77 11.93
C HIS A 112 -8.20 -5.70 12.99
N ILE A 113 -6.95 -5.26 13.11
CA ILE A 113 -6.52 -4.28 14.12
C ILE A 113 -7.18 -2.91 13.91
N LEU A 114 -7.18 -2.39 12.67
CA LEU A 114 -7.70 -1.06 12.37
C LEU A 114 -9.23 -0.99 12.36
N LEU A 115 -9.94 -2.10 12.12
CA LEU A 115 -11.39 -2.05 11.90
C LEU A 115 -12.22 -2.75 12.98
N ARG A 116 -11.73 -3.85 13.58
CA ARG A 116 -12.57 -4.81 14.31
C ARG A 116 -12.10 -5.12 15.72
N CYS A 117 -10.81 -5.34 15.93
CA CYS A 117 -10.23 -5.88 17.17
C CYS A 117 -10.83 -5.28 18.44
N ARG A 118 -11.54 -6.10 19.24
CA ARG A 118 -12.17 -5.64 20.49
C ARG A 118 -11.19 -5.07 21.51
N ARG A 119 -9.94 -5.57 21.56
CA ARG A 119 -8.90 -5.07 22.48
C ARG A 119 -8.61 -3.58 22.29
N PHE A 120 -8.74 -3.09 21.06
CA PHE A 120 -8.46 -1.70 20.71
C PHE A 120 -9.73 -0.90 20.45
N ARG A 121 -10.91 -1.34 20.90
CA ARG A 121 -12.20 -0.70 20.59
C ARG A 121 -12.24 0.76 21.02
N GLN A 122 -11.81 1.06 22.25
CA GLN A 122 -11.84 2.43 22.79
C GLN A 122 -10.84 3.33 22.06
N LEU A 123 -9.60 2.89 21.93
CA LEU A 123 -8.56 3.62 21.19
C LEU A 123 -8.97 3.86 19.73
N ARG A 124 -9.59 2.88 19.08
CA ARG A 124 -10.07 2.98 17.71
C ARG A 124 -11.19 4.03 17.58
N ARG A 125 -12.10 4.08 18.56
CA ARG A 125 -13.15 5.11 18.62
C ARG A 125 -12.55 6.51 18.80
N GLN A 126 -11.52 6.67 19.63
CA GLN A 126 -10.83 7.95 19.81
C GLN A 126 -10.09 8.37 18.53
N ALA A 127 -9.35 7.45 17.91
CA ALA A 127 -8.56 7.75 16.71
C ALA A 127 -9.43 8.05 15.47
N PHE A 128 -10.50 7.29 15.26
CA PHE A 128 -11.32 7.36 14.03
C PHE A 128 -12.75 7.87 14.23
N GLY A 129 -13.13 8.32 15.43
CA GLY A 129 -14.50 8.65 15.84
C GLY A 129 -15.40 9.19 14.73
N THR A 130 -15.18 10.41 14.27
CA THR A 130 -15.98 11.06 13.21
C THR A 130 -15.40 10.90 11.80
N LEU A 131 -14.39 10.04 11.61
CA LEU A 131 -13.71 9.92 10.33
C LEU A 131 -14.62 9.25 9.27
N PRO A 132 -14.90 9.92 8.12
CA PRO A 132 -15.66 9.31 7.04
C PRO A 132 -14.93 8.09 6.48
N GLY A 133 -15.64 6.95 6.40
CA GLY A 133 -15.08 5.69 5.92
C GLY A 133 -14.15 4.99 6.91
N ARG A 134 -14.27 5.26 8.23
CA ARG A 134 -13.55 4.56 9.31
C ARG A 134 -13.73 3.03 9.36
N HIS A 135 -14.67 2.49 8.58
CA HIS A 135 -14.91 1.05 8.45
C HIS A 135 -14.30 0.45 7.16
N ASN A 136 -13.60 1.26 6.37
CA ASN A 136 -13.02 0.85 5.09
C ASN A 136 -11.49 1.02 5.11
N LEU A 137 -10.76 -0.09 5.07
CA LEU A 137 -9.29 -0.10 5.11
C LEU A 137 -8.67 0.73 3.99
N ARG A 138 -9.22 0.66 2.76
CA ARG A 138 -8.74 1.43 1.62
C ARG A 138 -8.85 2.92 1.87
N VAL A 139 -9.95 3.37 2.50
CA VAL A 139 -10.14 4.78 2.83
C VAL A 139 -9.15 5.23 3.91
N ILE A 140 -8.96 4.42 4.96
CA ILE A 140 -8.04 4.74 6.05
C ILE A 140 -6.60 4.86 5.54
N LEU A 141 -6.14 3.93 4.71
CA LEU A 141 -4.74 3.87 4.30
C LEU A 141 -4.40 4.68 3.03
N ASN A 142 -5.39 5.26 2.33
CA ASN A 142 -5.17 6.09 1.13
C ASN A 142 -5.60 7.56 1.28
N LYS A 143 -6.04 8.01 2.45
CA LYS A 143 -6.30 9.43 2.71
C LYS A 143 -5.29 9.95 3.72
N ARG A 144 -4.52 10.99 3.38
CA ARG A 144 -3.43 11.53 4.21
C ARG A 144 -3.82 11.72 5.69
N LYS A 145 -4.92 12.44 5.96
CA LYS A 145 -5.41 12.67 7.34
C LYS A 145 -5.81 11.37 8.06
N ALA A 146 -6.38 10.40 7.34
CA ALA A 146 -6.78 9.11 7.90
C ALA A 146 -5.58 8.19 8.15
N ALA A 147 -4.62 8.16 7.23
CA ALA A 147 -3.39 7.39 7.34
C ALA A 147 -2.56 7.86 8.52
N ALA A 148 -2.43 9.18 8.70
CA ALA A 148 -1.77 9.76 9.88
C ALA A 148 -2.45 9.34 11.21
N ARG A 149 -3.79 9.24 11.25
CA ARG A 149 -4.51 8.72 12.41
C ARG A 149 -4.26 7.22 12.63
N ALA A 150 -4.17 6.44 11.55
CA ALA A 150 -3.87 5.00 11.63
C ALA A 150 -2.45 4.72 12.14
N ILE A 151 -1.47 5.51 11.71
CA ILE A 151 -0.09 5.46 12.20
C ILE A 151 -0.07 5.68 13.71
N ARG A 152 -0.61 6.82 14.17
CA ARG A 152 -0.68 7.14 15.61
C ARG A 152 -1.43 6.09 16.42
N PHE A 153 -2.52 5.57 15.86
CA PHE A 153 -3.26 4.48 16.48
C PHE A 153 -2.38 3.24 16.68
N ILE A 154 -1.65 2.79 15.66
CA ILE A 154 -0.76 1.61 15.79
C ILE A 154 0.37 1.87 16.78
N GLU A 155 0.97 3.06 16.78
CA GLU A 155 1.97 3.46 17.78
C GLU A 155 1.39 3.34 19.20
N GLN A 156 0.19 3.90 19.44
CA GLN A 156 -0.49 3.83 20.74
C GLN A 156 -0.93 2.42 21.16
N THR A 157 -1.11 1.49 20.21
CA THR A 157 -1.44 0.09 20.58
C THR A 157 -0.26 -0.68 21.16
N GLU A 158 0.97 -0.19 20.95
CA GLU A 158 2.22 -0.86 21.27
C GLU A 158 2.39 -2.27 20.67
N ILE A 159 1.50 -2.66 19.75
CA ILE A 159 1.34 -4.05 19.29
C ILE A 159 2.57 -4.59 18.55
N LEU A 160 3.42 -3.70 18.05
CA LEU A 160 4.64 -4.05 17.33
C LEU A 160 5.87 -4.17 18.25
N GLY A 161 5.78 -3.74 19.51
CA GLY A 161 6.92 -3.76 20.44
C GLY A 161 8.10 -2.86 20.04
N GLN A 162 7.98 -2.04 18.99
CA GLN A 162 9.07 -1.24 18.40
C GLN A 162 9.36 0.07 19.14
N HIS A 163 8.73 0.32 20.28
CA HIS A 163 8.80 1.61 20.99
C HIS A 163 10.12 1.82 21.76
N GLY A 164 10.98 0.80 21.84
CA GLY A 164 12.26 0.85 22.57
C GLY A 164 13.52 1.16 21.76
N ILE A 165 13.42 1.47 20.46
CA ILE A 165 14.61 1.72 19.62
C ILE A 165 15.04 3.21 19.65
N GLU A 166 14.20 4.12 20.16
CA GLU A 166 14.45 5.58 20.12
C GLU A 166 14.99 6.18 21.43
N SER A 167 15.14 5.42 22.52
CA SER A 167 15.61 5.95 23.82
C SER A 167 17.14 5.88 24.05
N HIS A 168 17.92 5.33 23.11
CA HIS A 168 19.39 5.33 23.19
C HIS A 168 20.03 6.06 22.00
N THR A 169 19.87 7.38 21.88
CA THR A 169 20.89 8.24 21.24
C THR A 169 20.63 9.73 21.46
N ARG A 170 21.19 10.29 22.54
CA ARG A 170 22.15 11.42 22.55
C ARG A 170 22.23 12.00 23.96
N LEU A 171 23.15 11.44 24.75
CA LEU A 171 23.93 12.24 25.68
C LEU A 171 25.33 12.27 25.09
N SER A 172 25.68 13.44 24.56
CA SER A 172 27.02 13.89 24.21
C SER A 172 27.25 15.17 24.97
#